data_AF-A0A2W5L1S8-F1
#
_entry.id   AF-A0A2W5L1S8-F1
#
_cell.length_a   1.000
_cell.length_b   1.000
_cell.length_c   1.000
_cell.angle_alpha   90.00
_cell.angle_beta   90.00
_cell.angle_gamma   90.00
#
_symmetry.space_group_name_H-M   'P 1'
#
loop_
_entity.id
_entity.type
_entity.pdbx_description
1 polymer ?
#
loop_
_entity_poly.entity_id
_entity_poly.type
_entity_poly.pdbx_seq_one_letter_code
_entity_poly.pdbx_strand_id
1 'polypeptide(L)'
;MSHPSGKGLPIKPIISLLLTLALAVAAGFALYVGLTRTPLFAGVSILFYRGLILCALSAVIVMAAMALRRRFDPATIIAAGALSLSFNICFLIVLPVTLDRSISVFMLTQIEQHQDEALDSRRITEIFVQKYVGDMRQMDRRIAEQTTSGNVVTVDGHIRLTDQGRRFLALSRALARLFGTDPRFVGLAPTVPEDGAAAAPPR
;
A
#
# COMPACT_ATOMS: atom_id res chain seq x y z
N MET A 1 8.06 -57.39 13.33
CA MET A 1 8.19 -56.10 12.60
C MET A 1 6.91 -55.89 11.80
N SER A 2 6.00 -55.06 12.30
CA SER A 2 4.76 -54.69 11.62
C SER A 2 4.82 -53.20 11.28
N HIS A 3 4.88 -52.91 9.98
CA HIS A 3 4.83 -51.55 9.42
C HIS A 3 3.49 -50.88 9.81
N PRO A 4 3.47 -49.66 10.35
CA PRO A 4 2.22 -48.95 10.54
C PRO A 4 1.70 -48.44 9.20
N SER A 5 0.49 -48.87 8.83
CA SER A 5 -0.29 -48.39 7.69
C SER A 5 -0.39 -46.86 7.68
N GLY A 6 0.01 -46.25 6.57
CA GLY A 6 -0.28 -44.85 6.26
C GLY A 6 -1.79 -44.65 6.12
N LYS A 7 -2.43 -44.09 7.15
CA LYS A 7 -3.79 -43.54 7.03
C LYS A 7 -3.69 -42.31 6.13
N GLY A 8 -4.27 -42.38 4.93
CA GLY A 8 -4.42 -41.24 4.04
C GLY A 8 -5.10 -40.08 4.76
N LEU A 9 -4.66 -38.84 4.50
CA LEU A 9 -5.22 -37.64 5.11
C LEU A 9 -6.74 -37.56 4.86
N PRO A 10 -7.56 -37.25 5.87
CA PRO A 10 -9.00 -37.13 5.70
C PRO A 10 -9.32 -35.86 4.90
N ILE A 11 -9.74 -36.02 3.64
CA ILE A 11 -9.94 -34.91 2.68
C ILE A 11 -11.09 -33.98 3.09
N LYS A 12 -12.21 -34.53 3.61
CA LYS A 12 -13.41 -33.77 3.98
C LYS A 12 -13.19 -32.66 5.02
N PRO A 13 -12.56 -32.92 6.19
CA PRO A 13 -12.32 -31.88 7.20
C PRO A 13 -11.37 -30.79 6.70
N ILE A 14 -10.39 -31.14 5.85
CA ILE A 14 -9.47 -30.17 5.25
C ILE A 14 -10.24 -29.22 4.32
N ILE A 15 -11.10 -29.75 3.44
CA ILE A 15 -11.95 -28.92 2.57
C ILE A 15 -12.85 -28.01 3.40
N SER A 16 -13.49 -28.54 4.46
CA SER A 16 -14.35 -27.73 5.34
C SER A 16 -13.59 -26.59 6.02
N LEU A 17 -12.35 -26.83 6.45
CA LEU A 17 -11.49 -25.81 7.03
C LEU A 17 -11.12 -24.74 5.99
N LEU A 18 -10.68 -25.16 4.81
CA LEU A 18 -10.32 -24.24 3.72
C LEU A 18 -11.51 -23.36 3.32
N LEU A 19 -12.71 -23.94 3.19
CA LEU A 19 -13.94 -23.19 2.89
C LEU A 19 -14.27 -22.20 4.01
N THR A 20 -14.10 -22.59 5.28
CA THR A 20 -14.32 -21.71 6.42
C THR A 20 -13.37 -20.51 6.38
N LEU A 21 -12.07 -20.74 6.14
CA LEU A 21 -11.06 -19.68 6.06
C LEU A 21 -11.30 -18.78 4.84
N ALA A 22 -11.62 -19.36 3.68
CA ALA A 22 -11.94 -18.60 2.47
C ALA A 22 -13.18 -17.71 2.70
N LEU A 23 -14.23 -18.23 3.33
CA LEU A 23 -15.41 -17.46 3.68
C LEU A 23 -15.09 -16.34 4.68
N ALA A 24 -14.22 -16.59 5.65
CA ALA A 24 -13.79 -15.57 6.61
C ALA A 24 -13.00 -14.44 5.94
N VAL A 25 -12.10 -14.76 5.00
CA VAL A 25 -11.38 -13.76 4.19
C VAL A 25 -12.36 -12.95 3.34
N ALA A 26 -13.29 -13.62 2.63
CA ALA A 26 -14.29 -12.95 1.81
C ALA A 26 -15.21 -12.03 2.63
N ALA A 27 -15.68 -12.50 3.80
CA ALA A 27 -16.50 -11.71 4.71
C ALA A 27 -15.72 -10.51 5.28
N GLY A 28 -14.47 -10.72 5.70
CA GLY A 28 -13.62 -9.64 6.21
C GLY A 28 -13.24 -8.62 5.15
N PHE A 29 -13.08 -9.03 3.89
CA PHE A 29 -12.87 -8.13 2.77
C PHE A 29 -14.13 -7.33 2.43
N ALA A 30 -15.30 -7.98 2.34
CA ALA A 30 -16.57 -7.31 2.13
C ALA A 30 -16.87 -6.29 3.23
N LEU A 31 -16.59 -6.65 4.48
CA LEU A 31 -16.69 -5.75 5.62
C LEU A 31 -15.72 -4.58 5.53
N TYR A 32 -14.45 -4.84 5.20
CA TYR A 32 -13.46 -3.78 4.97
C TYR A 32 -13.95 -2.79 3.90
N VAL A 33 -14.39 -3.27 2.73
CA VAL A 33 -14.93 -2.43 1.66
C VAL A 33 -16.14 -1.64 2.15
N GLY A 34 -17.09 -2.28 2.85
CA GLY A 34 -18.24 -1.61 3.45
C GLY A 34 -17.83 -0.47 4.40
N LEU A 35 -16.88 -0.74 5.29
CA LEU A 35 -16.37 0.26 6.24
C LEU A 35 -15.67 1.45 5.55
N THR A 36 -14.95 1.23 4.45
CA THR A 36 -14.29 2.33 3.71
C THR A 36 -15.28 3.35 3.15
N ARG A 37 -16.52 2.93 2.88
CA ARG A 37 -17.61 3.80 2.39
C ARG A 37 -18.28 4.62 3.49
N THR A 38 -17.95 4.37 4.76
CA THR A 38 -18.51 5.09 5.90
C THR A 38 -17.60 6.25 6.33
N PRO A 39 -18.11 7.27 7.06
CA PRO A 39 -17.28 8.34 7.63
C PRO A 39 -16.43 7.87 8.83
N LEU A 40 -16.35 6.56 9.09
CA LEU A 40 -15.58 6.02 10.20
C LEU A 40 -14.09 6.39 10.04
N PHE A 41 -13.52 6.94 11.11
CA PHE A 41 -12.15 7.47 11.15
C PHE A 41 -11.86 8.55 10.10
N ALA A 42 -12.87 9.36 9.70
CA ALA A 42 -12.66 10.48 8.77
C ALA A 42 -11.63 11.51 9.26
N GLY A 43 -11.37 11.58 10.57
CA GLY A 43 -10.29 12.41 11.14
C GLY A 43 -8.86 11.94 10.81
N VAL A 44 -8.70 10.72 10.28
CA VAL A 44 -7.40 10.20 9.83
C VAL A 44 -7.25 10.52 8.34
N SER A 45 -6.58 11.64 8.04
CA SER A 45 -6.42 12.17 6.68
C SER A 45 -5.56 11.28 5.77
N ILE A 46 -4.65 10.49 6.35
CA ILE A 46 -3.73 9.63 5.61
C ILE A 46 -4.45 8.33 5.25
N LEU A 47 -4.69 8.12 3.96
CA LEU A 47 -5.40 6.95 3.42
C LEU A 47 -4.81 5.63 3.92
N PHE A 48 -3.47 5.51 3.98
CA PHE A 48 -2.79 4.33 4.49
C PHE A 48 -3.12 4.03 5.96
N TYR A 49 -3.07 5.04 6.83
CA TYR A 49 -3.36 4.86 8.26
C TYR A 49 -4.83 4.55 8.52
N ARG A 50 -5.74 5.27 7.84
CA ARG A 50 -7.18 4.97 7.92
C ARG A 50 -7.46 3.55 7.44
N GLY A 51 -6.90 3.16 6.30
CA GLY A 51 -7.04 1.82 5.74
C GLY A 51 -6.55 0.73 6.68
N LEU A 52 -5.40 0.91 7.34
CA LEU A 52 -4.85 -0.05 8.29
C LEU A 52 -5.76 -0.28 9.49
N ILE A 53 -6.33 0.80 10.06
CA ILE A 53 -7.31 0.71 11.15
C ILE A 53 -8.54 -0.07 10.69
N LEU A 54 -9.04 0.19 9.48
CA LEU A 54 -10.20 -0.52 8.94
C LEU A 54 -9.91 -2.00 8.66
N CYS A 55 -8.71 -2.35 8.21
CA CYS A 55 -8.28 -3.75 8.04
C CYS A 55 -8.24 -4.50 9.38
N ALA A 56 -7.71 -3.86 10.43
CA ALA A 56 -7.68 -4.41 11.78
C ALA A 56 -9.10 -4.59 12.34
N LEU A 57 -9.95 -3.56 12.18
CA LEU A 57 -11.33 -3.60 12.65
C LEU A 57 -12.13 -4.71 11.94
N SER A 58 -11.98 -4.87 10.62
CA SER A 58 -12.70 -5.93 9.90
C SER A 58 -12.27 -7.33 10.36
N ALA A 59 -10.96 -7.55 10.59
CA ALA A 59 -10.45 -8.81 11.13
C ALA A 59 -11.00 -9.10 12.54
N VAL A 60 -11.03 -8.08 13.42
CA VAL A 60 -11.59 -8.21 14.78
C VAL A 60 -13.07 -8.58 14.75
N ILE A 61 -13.86 -7.94 13.87
CA ILE A 61 -15.30 -8.25 13.74
C ILE A 61 -15.50 -9.68 13.22
N VAL A 62 -14.71 -10.14 12.25
CA VAL A 62 -14.78 -11.53 11.77
C VAL A 62 -14.44 -12.52 12.89
N MET A 63 -13.37 -12.27 13.64
CA MET A 63 -12.98 -13.13 14.78
C MET A 63 -14.07 -13.18 15.85
N ALA A 64 -14.63 -12.03 16.21
CA ALA A 64 -15.74 -11.93 17.16
C ALA A 64 -16.94 -12.73 16.64
N ALA A 65 -17.38 -12.50 15.40
CA ALA A 65 -18.51 -13.21 14.81
C ALA A 65 -18.32 -14.74 14.83
N MET A 66 -17.10 -15.23 14.59
CA MET A 66 -16.79 -16.66 14.69
C MET A 66 -16.80 -17.16 16.14
N ALA A 67 -16.21 -16.40 17.08
CA ALA A 67 -16.20 -16.75 18.50
C ALA A 67 -17.60 -16.86 19.10
N LEU A 68 -18.53 -15.97 18.71
CA LEU A 68 -19.94 -16.01 19.14
C LEU A 68 -20.67 -17.30 18.70
N ARG A 69 -20.24 -17.94 17.61
CA ARG A 69 -20.87 -19.17 17.11
C ARG A 69 -20.47 -20.43 17.90
N ARG A 70 -19.46 -20.35 18.78
CA ARG A 70 -18.94 -21.44 19.64
C ARG A 70 -18.70 -22.80 18.96
N ARG A 71 -18.59 -22.82 17.63
CA ARG A 71 -18.39 -24.02 16.80
C ARG A 71 -16.97 -24.16 16.25
N PHE A 72 -16.16 -23.14 16.45
CA PHE A 72 -14.80 -23.06 15.93
C PHE A 72 -13.82 -23.12 17.08
N ASP A 73 -12.74 -23.87 16.90
CA ASP A 73 -11.62 -23.85 17.82
C ASP A 73 -10.89 -22.48 17.76
N PRO A 74 -10.19 -22.08 18.83
CA PRO A 74 -9.47 -20.81 18.87
C PRO A 74 -8.42 -20.65 17.76
N ALA A 75 -7.75 -21.73 17.34
CA ALA A 75 -6.73 -21.66 16.30
C ALA A 75 -7.35 -21.30 14.93
N THR A 76 -8.51 -21.87 14.60
CA THR A 76 -9.26 -21.52 13.38
C THR A 76 -9.71 -20.05 13.40
N ILE A 77 -10.14 -19.52 14.55
CA ILE A 77 -10.55 -18.11 14.69
C ILE A 77 -9.36 -17.18 14.47
N ILE A 78 -8.21 -17.47 15.11
CA ILE A 78 -6.98 -16.69 14.94
C ILE A 78 -6.49 -16.76 13.50
N ALA A 79 -6.49 -17.94 12.88
CA ALA A 79 -6.10 -18.13 11.49
C ALA A 79 -7.00 -17.31 10.54
N ALA A 80 -8.32 -17.33 10.75
CA ALA A 80 -9.27 -16.54 9.98
C ALA A 80 -9.00 -15.03 10.10
N GLY A 81 -8.78 -14.54 11.32
CA GLY A 81 -8.44 -13.14 11.57
C GLY A 81 -7.11 -12.73 10.93
N ALA A 82 -6.07 -13.53 11.11
CA ALA A 82 -4.75 -13.27 10.54
C ALA A 82 -4.76 -13.28 9.01
N LEU A 83 -5.44 -14.24 8.38
CA LEU A 83 -5.58 -14.31 6.92
C LEU A 83 -6.39 -13.13 6.38
N SER A 84 -7.51 -12.80 7.03
CA SER A 84 -8.32 -11.65 6.64
C SER A 84 -7.54 -10.33 6.75
N LEU A 85 -6.84 -10.12 7.86
CA LEU A 85 -6.00 -8.94 8.07
C LEU A 85 -4.90 -8.86 7.01
N SER A 86 -4.17 -9.95 6.78
CA SER A 86 -3.06 -10.00 5.81
C SER A 86 -3.56 -9.72 4.40
N PHE A 87 -4.66 -10.35 3.98
CA PHE A 87 -5.26 -10.12 2.67
C PHE A 87 -5.69 -8.65 2.50
N ASN A 88 -6.37 -8.08 3.48
CA ASN A 88 -6.84 -6.70 3.44
C ASN A 88 -5.67 -5.70 3.40
N ILE A 89 -4.59 -5.93 4.16
CA ILE A 89 -3.38 -5.10 4.11
C ILE A 89 -2.70 -5.19 2.74
N CYS A 90 -2.54 -6.39 2.19
CA CYS A 90 -1.99 -6.58 0.85
C CYS A 90 -2.83 -5.85 -0.20
N PHE A 91 -4.15 -6.00 -0.16
CA PHE A 91 -5.06 -5.30 -1.05
C PHE A 91 -4.92 -3.78 -0.91
N LEU A 92 -4.96 -3.25 0.31
CA LEU A 92 -4.81 -1.82 0.62
C LEU A 92 -3.53 -1.24 0.04
N ILE A 93 -2.40 -1.91 0.25
CA ILE A 93 -1.08 -1.44 -0.18
C ILE A 93 -0.97 -1.53 -1.70
N VAL A 94 -1.28 -2.69 -2.30
CA VAL A 94 -1.07 -2.93 -3.73
C VAL A 94 -2.00 -2.09 -4.59
N LEU A 95 -3.25 -1.87 -4.17
CA LEU A 95 -4.26 -1.18 -4.97
C LEU A 95 -4.52 0.26 -4.49
N PRO A 96 -5.36 0.55 -3.47
CA PRO A 96 -5.69 1.94 -3.11
C PRO A 96 -4.49 2.85 -2.88
N VAL A 97 -3.49 2.38 -2.11
CA VAL A 97 -2.32 3.21 -1.76
C VAL A 97 -1.42 3.43 -2.97
N THR A 98 -1.17 2.39 -3.79
CA THR A 98 -0.40 2.54 -5.03
C THR A 98 -1.08 3.48 -6.00
N LEU A 99 -2.40 3.36 -6.20
CA LEU A 99 -3.16 4.22 -7.11
C LEU A 99 -3.13 5.69 -6.67
N ASP A 100 -3.36 5.97 -5.39
CA ASP A 100 -3.30 7.35 -4.85
C ASP A 100 -1.90 8.00 -4.99
N ARG A 101 -0.85 7.18 -5.12
CA ARG A 101 0.55 7.63 -5.16
C ARG A 101 1.20 7.49 -6.54
N SER A 102 0.49 6.95 -7.54
CA SER A 102 1.09 6.60 -8.82
C SER A 102 1.13 7.78 -9.78
N ILE A 103 2.34 8.27 -10.05
CA ILE A 103 2.59 9.19 -11.16
C ILE A 103 2.24 8.50 -12.48
N SER A 104 2.54 7.21 -12.65
CA SER A 104 2.22 6.48 -13.89
C SER A 104 0.73 6.45 -14.20
N VAL A 105 -0.13 6.24 -13.20
CA VAL A 105 -1.59 6.29 -13.39
C VAL A 105 -2.03 7.70 -13.78
N PHE A 106 -1.51 8.72 -13.11
CA PHE A 106 -1.75 10.12 -13.52
C PHE A 106 -1.36 10.35 -14.99
N MET A 107 -0.18 9.89 -15.41
CA MET A 107 0.31 10.07 -16.78
C MET A 107 -0.56 9.35 -17.81
N LEU A 108 -1.00 8.12 -17.52
CA LEU A 108 -1.93 7.39 -18.38
C LEU A 108 -3.26 8.13 -18.53
N THR A 109 -3.82 8.66 -17.43
CA THR A 109 -5.02 9.50 -17.48
C THR A 109 -4.80 10.76 -18.31
N GLN A 110 -3.63 11.40 -18.20
CA GLN A 110 -3.35 12.59 -19.03
C GLN A 110 -3.18 12.24 -20.51
N ILE A 111 -2.57 11.11 -20.85
CA ILE A 111 -2.45 10.66 -22.24
C ILE A 111 -3.83 10.34 -22.82
N GLU A 112 -4.68 9.63 -22.08
CA GLU A 112 -6.05 9.32 -22.52
C GLU A 112 -6.88 10.60 -22.73
N GLN A 113 -6.78 11.57 -21.82
CA GLN A 113 -7.50 12.84 -21.92
C GLN A 113 -7.06 13.75 -23.08
N HIS A 114 -5.86 13.54 -23.63
CA HIS A 114 -5.33 14.32 -24.75
C HIS A 114 -4.92 13.39 -25.91
N GLN A 115 -5.60 12.25 -26.07
CA GLN A 115 -5.27 11.24 -27.09
C GLN A 115 -5.32 11.79 -28.52
N ASP A 116 -6.13 12.82 -28.75
CA ASP A 116 -6.30 13.48 -30.05
C ASP A 116 -5.26 14.61 -30.28
N GLU A 117 -4.43 14.92 -29.28
CA GLU A 117 -3.35 15.90 -29.36
C GLU A 117 -2.00 15.24 -29.65
N ALA A 118 -1.12 15.94 -30.36
CA ALA A 118 0.27 15.53 -30.52
C ALA A 118 1.03 15.75 -29.19
N LEU A 119 0.99 14.74 -28.31
CA LEU A 119 1.71 14.75 -27.04
C LEU A 119 3.18 14.35 -27.26
N ASP A 120 4.09 15.28 -27.02
CA ASP A 120 5.52 15.01 -26.86
C ASP A 120 5.94 14.99 -25.37
N SER A 121 7.17 14.55 -25.10
CA SER A 121 7.71 14.47 -23.73
C SER A 121 7.74 15.82 -23.02
N ARG A 122 7.91 16.93 -23.75
CA ARG A 122 7.93 18.27 -23.19
C ARG A 122 6.54 18.67 -22.72
N ARG A 123 5.53 18.46 -23.56
CA ARG A 123 4.14 18.78 -23.27
C ARG A 123 3.62 18.01 -22.06
N ILE A 124 3.96 16.73 -21.97
CA ILE A 124 3.63 15.88 -20.83
C ILE A 124 4.31 16.37 -19.54
N THR A 125 5.55 16.84 -19.62
CA THR A 125 6.26 17.44 -18.47
C THR A 125 5.57 18.73 -18.00
N GLU A 126 5.15 19.59 -18.93
CA GLU A 126 4.39 20.81 -18.61
C GLU A 126 3.07 20.47 -17.90
N ILE A 127 2.32 19.47 -18.41
CA ILE A 127 1.07 19.00 -17.82
C ILE A 127 1.31 18.46 -16.40
N PHE A 128 2.39 17.71 -16.18
CA PHE A 128 2.75 17.20 -14.86
C PHE A 128 3.02 18.35 -13.87
N VAL A 129 3.83 19.34 -14.25
CA VAL A 129 4.12 20.50 -13.39
C VAL A 129 2.86 21.30 -13.10
N GLN A 130 2.07 21.62 -14.12
CA GLN A 130 0.87 22.43 -13.96
C GLN A 130 -0.20 21.71 -13.13
N LYS A 131 -0.57 20.48 -13.51
CA LYS A 131 -1.70 19.78 -12.88
C LYS A 131 -1.29 19.01 -11.62
N TYR A 132 -0.25 18.18 -11.67
CA TYR A 132 0.12 17.32 -10.54
C TYR A 132 0.77 18.12 -9.41
N VAL A 133 1.73 18.98 -9.75
CA VAL A 133 2.45 19.79 -8.75
C VAL A 133 1.63 21.03 -8.37
N GLY A 134 1.11 21.77 -9.35
CA GLY A 134 0.30 22.97 -9.15
C GLY A 134 -1.12 22.68 -8.66
N ASP A 135 -2.04 22.36 -9.58
CA ASP A 135 -3.48 22.31 -9.30
C ASP A 135 -3.86 21.30 -8.22
N MET A 136 -3.30 20.09 -8.29
CA MET A 136 -3.53 19.01 -7.33
C MET A 136 -2.75 19.17 -6.02
N ARG A 137 -1.82 20.14 -5.96
CA ARG A 137 -0.96 20.44 -4.80
C ARG A 137 -0.33 19.20 -4.16
N GLN A 138 0.13 18.25 -4.99
CA GLN A 138 0.59 16.95 -4.48
C GLN A 138 1.79 17.08 -3.56
N MET A 139 2.70 18.03 -3.81
CA MET A 139 3.85 18.27 -2.91
C MET A 139 3.39 18.70 -1.52
N ASP A 140 2.47 19.66 -1.44
CA ASP A 140 1.92 20.16 -0.17
C ASP A 140 1.21 19.05 0.60
N ARG A 141 0.42 18.23 -0.09
CA ARG A 141 -0.24 17.06 0.49
C ARG A 141 0.79 16.10 1.10
N ARG A 142 1.87 15.75 0.37
CA ARG A 142 2.90 14.84 0.89
C ARG A 142 3.65 15.44 2.07
N ILE A 143 3.95 16.74 2.08
CA ILE A 143 4.56 17.40 3.23
C ILE A 143 3.63 17.39 4.45
N ALA A 144 2.33 17.66 4.28
CA ALA A 144 1.35 17.57 5.36
C ALA A 144 1.22 16.14 5.91
N GLU A 145 1.25 15.12 5.04
CA GLU A 145 1.27 13.71 5.45
C GLU A 145 2.54 13.38 6.26
N GLN A 146 3.72 13.85 5.84
CA GLN A 146 4.97 13.66 6.59
C GLN A 146 4.99 14.41 7.92
N THR A 147 4.39 15.60 7.98
CA THR A 147 4.25 16.40 9.20
C THR A 147 3.34 15.69 10.19
N THR A 148 2.18 15.21 9.72
CA THR A 148 1.23 14.42 10.50
C THR A 148 1.86 13.12 11.01
N SER A 149 2.75 12.52 10.21
CA SER A 149 3.50 11.33 10.60
C SER A 149 4.65 11.62 11.57
N GLY A 150 4.97 12.90 11.84
CA GLY A 150 6.07 13.30 12.72
C GLY A 150 7.46 13.23 12.10
N ASN A 151 7.58 13.03 10.78
CA ASN A 151 8.87 12.90 10.09
C ASN A 151 9.50 14.25 9.72
N VAL A 152 8.66 15.27 9.50
CA VAL A 152 9.12 16.64 9.19
C VAL A 152 8.45 17.65 10.11
N VAL A 153 9.11 18.80 10.27
CA VAL A 153 8.61 19.97 10.98
C VAL A 153 8.95 21.23 10.19
N THR A 154 8.10 22.24 10.24
CA THR A 154 8.37 23.56 9.67
C THR A 154 8.82 24.50 10.78
N VAL A 155 10.03 25.03 10.66
CA VAL A 155 10.61 26.01 11.61
C VAL A 155 11.10 27.19 10.79
N ASP A 156 10.59 28.38 11.08
CA ASP A 156 10.92 29.64 10.38
C ASP A 156 10.72 29.56 8.86
N GLY A 157 9.66 28.87 8.41
CA GLY A 157 9.38 28.66 6.99
C GLY A 157 10.26 27.59 6.31
N HIS A 158 11.18 26.95 7.04
CA HIS A 158 12.03 25.89 6.52
C HIS A 158 11.53 24.52 6.97
N ILE A 159 11.41 23.60 6.01
CA ILE A 159 11.06 22.20 6.27
C ILE A 159 12.32 21.45 6.71
N ARG A 160 12.27 20.79 7.87
CA ARG A 160 13.39 20.03 8.44
C ARG A 160 12.94 18.62 8.84
N LEU A 161 13.85 17.65 8.74
CA LEU A 161 13.62 16.31 9.30
C LEU A 161 13.68 16.34 10.83
N THR A 162 12.77 15.62 11.46
CA THR A 162 12.83 15.30 12.89
C THR A 162 13.81 14.14 13.14
N ASP A 163 14.06 13.78 14.41
CA ASP A 163 14.80 12.55 14.74
C ASP A 163 14.09 11.30 14.21
N GLN A 164 12.76 11.29 14.27
CA GLN A 164 11.97 10.21 13.68
C GLN A 164 12.16 10.15 12.16
N GLY A 165 12.11 11.30 11.47
CA GLY A 165 12.34 11.37 10.03
C GLY A 165 13.74 10.88 9.64
N ARG A 166 14.76 11.21 10.43
CA ARG A 166 16.14 10.69 10.23
C ARG A 166 16.20 9.16 10.36
N ARG A 167 15.56 8.58 11.38
CA ARG A 167 15.49 7.13 11.58
C ARG A 167 14.73 6.44 10.45
N PHE A 168 13.60 7.03 10.03
CA PHE A 168 12.80 6.53 8.91
C PHE A 168 13.63 6.50 7.62
N LEU A 169 14.32 7.60 7.28
CA LEU A 169 15.19 7.65 6.10
C LEU A 169 16.34 6.64 6.15
N ALA A 170 16.93 6.41 7.34
CA ALA A 170 17.96 5.39 7.52
C ALA A 170 17.42 3.97 7.24
N LEU A 171 16.22 3.66 7.73
CA LEU A 171 15.52 2.42 7.42
C LEU A 171 15.21 2.30 5.92
N SER A 172 14.68 3.37 5.29
CA SER A 172 14.41 3.39 3.85
C SER A 172 15.66 3.11 3.02
N ARG A 173 16.81 3.66 3.41
CA ARG A 173 18.10 3.38 2.75
C ARG A 173 18.54 1.93 2.92
N ALA A 174 18.31 1.34 4.10
CA ALA A 174 18.61 -0.07 4.33
C ALA A 174 17.75 -0.98 3.45
N LEU A 175 16.44 -0.70 3.36
CA LEU A 175 15.51 -1.42 2.50
C LEU A 175 15.85 -1.23 1.01
N ALA A 176 16.19 -0.02 0.58
CA ALA A 176 16.58 0.25 -0.80
C ALA A 176 17.79 -0.58 -1.23
N ARG A 177 18.80 -0.71 -0.36
CA ARG A 177 19.95 -1.60 -0.60
C ARG A 177 19.57 -3.06 -0.61
N LEU A 178 18.71 -3.49 0.32
CA LEU A 178 18.30 -4.89 0.45
C LEU A 178 17.51 -5.38 -0.77
N PHE A 179 16.61 -4.53 -1.29
CA PHE A 179 15.70 -4.87 -2.38
C PHE A 179 16.14 -4.32 -3.75
N GLY A 180 17.25 -3.59 -3.82
CA GLY A 180 17.77 -3.03 -5.07
C GLY A 180 16.86 -1.99 -5.72
N THR A 181 16.15 -1.18 -4.93
CA THR A 181 15.29 -0.11 -5.47
C THR A 181 16.10 1.07 -5.95
N ASP A 182 15.53 1.95 -6.79
CA ASP A 182 16.22 3.14 -7.30
C ASP A 182 16.80 4.00 -6.15
N PRO A 183 18.13 4.15 -6.06
CA PRO A 183 18.81 4.81 -4.95
C PRO A 183 18.52 6.32 -4.87
N ARG A 184 18.07 6.94 -5.96
CA ARG A 184 17.77 8.38 -6.01
C ARG A 184 16.63 8.76 -5.07
N PHE A 185 15.65 7.86 -4.87
CA PHE A 185 14.53 8.08 -3.94
C PHE A 185 14.95 8.21 -2.47
N VAL A 186 16.15 7.74 -2.12
CA VAL A 186 16.69 7.77 -0.76
C VAL A 186 17.96 8.63 -0.63
N GLY A 187 18.24 9.44 -1.65
CA GLY A 187 19.38 10.37 -1.70
C GLY A 187 20.72 9.67 -1.78
N LEU A 188 20.79 8.48 -2.41
CA LEU A 188 22.02 7.77 -2.72
C LEU A 188 22.36 7.93 -4.20
N ALA A 189 23.64 7.92 -4.54
CA ALA A 189 24.07 7.95 -5.94
C ALA A 189 23.63 6.67 -6.70
N PRO A 190 23.34 6.76 -8.01
CA PRO A 190 23.12 5.59 -8.85
C PRO A 190 24.32 4.63 -8.78
N THR A 191 24.06 3.33 -8.68
CA THR A 191 25.12 2.30 -8.69
C THR A 191 25.64 2.00 -10.10
N VAL A 192 24.93 2.45 -11.15
CA VAL A 192 25.32 2.34 -12.56
C VAL A 192 25.35 3.77 -13.15
N PRO A 193 26.47 4.21 -13.77
CA PRO A 193 26.52 5.46 -14.53
C PRO A 193 25.49 5.45 -15.67
N GLU A 194 24.89 6.59 -16.01
CA GLU A 194 23.97 6.72 -17.14
C GLU A 194 24.71 6.57 -18.49
N ASP A 195 25.10 5.35 -18.85
CA ASP A 195 25.53 5.03 -20.22
C ASP A 195 24.27 4.99 -21.10
N GLY A 196 23.83 6.14 -21.62
CA GLY A 196 22.72 6.20 -22.58
C GLY A 196 21.95 7.51 -22.69
N ALA A 197 22.41 8.61 -22.12
CA ALA A 197 21.85 9.93 -22.46
C ALA A 197 22.22 10.27 -23.91
N ALA A 198 21.32 9.87 -24.82
CA ALA A 198 21.10 10.33 -26.19
C ALA A 198 22.25 11.14 -26.80
N ALA A 199 22.91 10.54 -27.80
CA ALA A 199 23.57 11.32 -28.85
C ALA A 199 22.57 12.37 -29.36
N ALA A 200 22.85 13.64 -29.05
CA ALA A 200 22.10 14.76 -29.59
C ALA A 200 22.15 14.71 -31.12
N PRO A 201 21.02 14.90 -31.85
CA PRO A 201 21.10 15.01 -33.29
C PRO A 201 21.96 16.24 -33.66
N PRO A 202 22.83 16.12 -34.68
CA PRO A 202 23.67 17.24 -35.11
C PRO A 202 22.81 18.42 -35.56
N ARG A 203 23.26 19.63 -35.18
CA ARG A 203 22.64 20.92 -35.49
C ARG A 203 22.50 21.17 -36.98
#